data_AF-A0A7W1M3P3-F1
#
_entry.id   AF-A0A7W1M3P3-F1
#
_cell.length_a   1.000
_cell.length_b   1.000
_cell.length_c   1.000
_cell.angle_alpha   90.00
_cell.angle_beta   90.00
_cell.angle_gamma   90.00
#
_symmetry.space_group_name_H-M   'P 1'
#
loop_
_entity.id
_entity.type
_entity.pdbx_description
1 polymer ?
#
loop_
_entity_poly.entity_id
_entity_poly.type
_entity_poly.pdbx_seq_one_letter_code
_entity_poly.pdbx_strand_id
1 'polypeptide(L)'
;MLETGSRQPFALAAAECDRLEARLARALARARSSGHETLATISTPLPADIDPAEVVCASRRPGEHWFLFEQPDRGRAALASLGEVVALRSSGAQRFNVVAERWRALAAHALSDPSTEPDGAGPVAVGGFAFAEEGGRAPHWQGFEPASLS
;
A
#
# COMPACT_ATOMS: atom_id res chain seq x y z
N MET A 1 -30.07 -22.00 -14.86
CA MET A 1 -28.79 -22.73 -14.72
C MET A 1 -27.71 -21.76 -15.16
N LEU A 2 -27.23 -20.93 -14.23
CA LEU A 2 -26.19 -19.93 -14.48
C LEU A 2 -24.85 -20.60 -14.18
N GLU A 3 -23.93 -20.57 -15.13
CA GLU A 3 -22.62 -21.21 -15.02
C GLU A 3 -21.82 -20.61 -13.86
N THR A 4 -21.55 -21.44 -12.84
CA THR A 4 -20.66 -21.13 -11.73
C THR A 4 -19.20 -21.25 -12.15
N GLY A 5 -18.81 -20.51 -13.19
CA GLY A 5 -17.42 -20.25 -13.53
C GLY A 5 -16.95 -19.00 -12.79
N SER A 6 -16.93 -19.03 -11.46
CA SER A 6 -16.50 -17.89 -10.64
C SER A 6 -15.00 -17.64 -10.85
N ARG A 7 -14.68 -16.87 -11.88
CA ARG A 7 -13.42 -16.15 -11.95
C ARG A 7 -13.53 -15.06 -10.88
N GLN A 8 -12.83 -15.25 -9.76
CA GLN A 8 -12.67 -14.21 -8.75
C GLN A 8 -12.25 -12.92 -9.47
N PRO A 9 -13.04 -11.83 -9.43
CA PRO A 9 -12.86 -10.68 -10.32
C PRO A 9 -11.50 -9.98 -10.15
N PHE A 10 -10.82 -10.22 -9.02
CA PHE A 10 -9.52 -9.67 -8.67
C PHE A 10 -8.41 -10.73 -8.58
N ALA A 11 -8.64 -11.97 -9.01
CA ALA A 11 -7.58 -12.97 -9.03
C ALA A 11 -6.54 -12.62 -10.11
N LEU A 12 -5.28 -12.60 -9.70
CA LEU A 12 -4.15 -12.43 -10.63
C LEU A 12 -4.12 -13.57 -11.65
N ALA A 13 -3.91 -13.21 -12.92
CA ALA A 13 -3.63 -14.16 -13.99
C ALA A 13 -2.26 -14.81 -13.78
N ALA A 14 -2.06 -16.01 -14.35
CA ALA A 14 -0.78 -16.74 -14.25
C ALA A 14 0.42 -15.88 -14.66
N ALA A 15 0.30 -15.11 -15.75
CA ALA A 15 1.35 -14.21 -16.21
C ALA A 15 1.68 -13.09 -15.20
N GLU A 16 0.71 -12.63 -14.41
CA GLU A 16 0.93 -11.63 -13.37
C GLU A 16 1.62 -12.24 -12.16
N CYS A 17 1.25 -13.47 -11.78
CA CYS A 17 1.95 -14.25 -10.76
C CYS A 17 3.42 -14.48 -11.15
N ASP A 18 3.69 -14.95 -12.38
CA ASP A 18 5.05 -15.17 -12.89
C ASP A 18 5.87 -13.86 -12.87
N ARG A 19 5.24 -12.75 -13.26
CA ARG A 19 5.87 -11.42 -13.22
C ARG A 19 6.19 -10.98 -11.79
N LEU A 20 5.30 -11.21 -10.84
CA LEU A 20 5.52 -10.92 -9.42
C LEU A 20 6.64 -11.80 -8.85
N GLU A 21 6.66 -13.09 -9.16
CA GLU A 21 7.70 -14.02 -8.71
C GLU A 21 9.09 -13.61 -9.24
N ALA A 22 9.19 -13.32 -10.55
CA ALA A 22 10.42 -12.84 -11.15
C ALA A 22 10.89 -11.52 -10.50
N ARG A 23 9.95 -10.64 -10.14
CA ARG A 23 10.26 -9.39 -9.43
C ARG A 23 10.77 -9.65 -8.02
N LEU A 24 10.12 -10.53 -7.28
CA LEU A 24 10.51 -10.92 -5.92
C LEU A 24 11.92 -11.51 -5.92
N ALA A 25 12.26 -12.38 -6.86
CA ALA A 25 13.60 -12.94 -7.00
C ALA A 25 14.67 -11.83 -7.17
N ARG A 26 14.39 -10.83 -8.01
CA ARG A 26 15.28 -9.67 -8.21
C ARG A 26 15.38 -8.79 -6.96
N ALA A 27 14.26 -8.55 -6.29
CA ALA A 27 14.21 -7.76 -5.06
C ALA A 27 15.03 -8.42 -3.95
N LEU A 28 14.91 -9.75 -3.79
CA LEU A 28 15.72 -10.53 -2.85
C LEU A 28 17.21 -10.47 -3.17
N ALA A 29 17.60 -10.61 -4.44
CA ALA A 29 19.00 -10.48 -4.84
C ALA A 29 19.57 -9.07 -4.55
N ARG A 30 18.77 -8.03 -4.81
CA ARG A 30 19.14 -6.64 -4.51
C ARG A 30 19.24 -6.38 -3.01
N ALA A 31 18.30 -6.86 -2.21
CA ALA A 31 18.33 -6.71 -0.76
C ALA A 31 19.58 -7.37 -0.16
N ARG A 32 19.91 -8.59 -0.61
CA ARG A 32 21.12 -9.32 -0.15
C ARG A 32 22.42 -8.63 -0.52
N SER A 33 22.52 -8.07 -1.72
CA SER A 33 23.75 -7.43 -2.20
C SER A 33 23.96 -6.02 -1.65
N SER A 34 22.87 -5.27 -1.44
CA SER A 34 22.94 -3.89 -0.95
C SER A 34 22.82 -3.75 0.56
N GLY A 35 22.29 -4.76 1.26
CA GLY A 35 21.97 -4.69 2.68
C GLY A 35 20.76 -3.81 3.01
N HIS A 36 20.03 -3.31 2.01
CA HIS A 36 18.86 -2.45 2.19
C HIS A 36 17.55 -3.22 1.97
N GLU A 37 16.51 -2.88 2.73
CA GLU A 37 15.14 -3.35 2.47
C GLU A 37 14.71 -2.97 1.04
N THR A 38 14.02 -3.89 0.35
CA THR A 38 13.63 -3.70 -1.06
C THR A 38 12.21 -4.19 -1.27
N LEU A 39 11.33 -3.31 -1.76
CA LEU A 39 9.95 -3.65 -2.13
C LEU A 39 9.86 -4.16 -3.57
N ALA A 40 8.89 -5.03 -3.84
CA ALA A 40 8.54 -5.53 -5.17
C ALA A 40 7.05 -5.33 -5.43
N THR A 41 6.68 -4.65 -6.52
CA THR A 41 5.29 -4.19 -6.75
C THR A 41 4.79 -4.35 -8.19
N ILE A 42 3.89 -5.30 -8.49
CA ILE A 42 3.24 -5.31 -9.80
C ILE A 42 2.03 -4.37 -9.82
N SER A 43 1.81 -3.73 -10.96
CA SER A 43 0.57 -2.98 -11.24
C SER A 43 -0.20 -3.69 -12.35
N THR A 44 -1.51 -3.80 -12.17
CA THR A 44 -2.43 -4.34 -13.16
C THR A 44 -3.61 -3.37 -13.33
N PRO A 45 -4.05 -3.10 -14.58
CA PRO A 45 -5.19 -2.24 -14.80
C PRO A 45 -6.46 -2.88 -14.22
N LEU A 46 -7.28 -2.05 -13.59
CA LEU A 46 -8.60 -2.43 -13.10
C LEU A 46 -9.68 -1.85 -14.03
N PRO A 47 -10.81 -2.54 -14.25
CA PRO A 47 -11.94 -1.95 -14.96
C PRO A 47 -12.40 -0.63 -14.29
N ALA A 48 -12.72 0.37 -15.09
CA ALA A 48 -13.01 1.73 -14.62
C ALA A 48 -14.33 1.86 -13.84
N ASP A 49 -15.19 0.84 -13.89
CA ASP A 49 -16.45 0.73 -13.15
C ASP A 49 -16.29 0.08 -11.77
N ILE A 50 -15.09 -0.38 -11.41
CA ILE A 50 -14.81 -0.89 -10.07
C ILE A 50 -14.62 0.26 -9.10
N ASP A 51 -15.40 0.26 -8.02
CA ASP A 51 -15.24 1.17 -6.88
C ASP A 51 -14.22 0.61 -5.87
N PRO A 52 -13.04 1.26 -5.67
CA PRO A 52 -12.06 0.81 -4.69
C PRO A 52 -12.60 0.76 -3.25
N ALA A 53 -13.53 1.64 -2.89
CA ALA A 53 -14.16 1.67 -1.57
C ALA A 53 -15.00 0.41 -1.32
N GLU A 54 -15.77 -0.01 -2.32
CA GLU A 54 -16.54 -1.25 -2.28
C GLU A 54 -15.61 -2.46 -2.15
N VAL A 55 -14.55 -2.51 -2.96
CA VAL A 55 -13.58 -3.62 -2.95
C VAL A 55 -12.94 -3.79 -1.56
N VAL A 56 -12.41 -2.73 -0.96
CA VAL A 56 -11.75 -2.84 0.35
C VAL A 56 -12.74 -3.16 1.47
N CYS A 57 -13.93 -2.58 1.44
CA CYS A 57 -14.95 -2.84 2.47
C CYS A 57 -15.47 -4.28 2.41
N ALA A 58 -15.62 -4.84 1.20
CA ALA A 58 -16.07 -6.22 1.01
C ALA A 58 -14.95 -7.26 1.25
N SER A 59 -13.69 -6.90 0.99
CA SER A 59 -12.56 -7.85 1.03
C SER A 59 -11.87 -7.94 2.39
N ARG A 60 -11.96 -6.90 3.22
CA ARG A 60 -11.22 -6.85 4.49
C ARG A 60 -11.63 -7.95 5.46
N ARG A 61 -10.64 -8.57 6.09
CA ARG A 61 -10.85 -9.54 7.19
C ARG A 61 -10.96 -8.81 8.53
N PRO A 62 -11.60 -9.44 9.54
CA PRO A 62 -11.61 -8.88 10.89
C PRO A 62 -10.19 -8.60 11.41
N GLY A 63 -9.93 -7.35 11.78
CA GLY A 63 -8.62 -6.91 12.30
C GLY A 63 -7.54 -6.66 11.23
N GLU A 64 -7.85 -6.80 9.94
CA GLU A 64 -6.91 -6.50 8.88
C GLU A 64 -6.72 -4.99 8.71
N HIS A 65 -5.48 -4.56 8.49
CA HIS A 65 -5.17 -3.17 8.16
C HIS A 65 -5.79 -2.82 6.81
N TRP A 66 -6.46 -1.67 6.75
CA TRP A 66 -7.04 -1.17 5.51
C TRP A 66 -7.06 0.36 5.54
N PHE A 67 -7.06 0.95 4.35
CA PHE A 67 -7.10 2.39 4.16
C PHE A 67 -8.05 2.74 3.02
N LEU A 68 -8.74 3.86 3.15
CA LEU A 68 -9.56 4.44 2.10
C LEU A 68 -9.37 5.95 2.11
N PHE A 69 -9.08 6.52 0.95
CA PHE A 69 -8.97 7.96 0.74
C PHE A 69 -9.69 8.34 -0.55
N GLU A 70 -10.65 9.25 -0.44
CA GLU A 70 -11.45 9.73 -1.57
C GLU A 70 -11.27 11.23 -1.74
N GLN A 71 -11.18 11.66 -2.99
CA GLN A 71 -11.16 13.07 -3.38
C GLN A 71 -12.26 13.34 -4.42
N PRO A 72 -13.53 13.37 -4.01
CA PRO A 72 -14.66 13.56 -4.93
C PRO A 72 -14.52 14.83 -5.77
N ASP A 73 -14.01 15.90 -5.17
CA ASP A 73 -13.81 17.20 -5.81
C ASP A 73 -12.54 17.29 -6.68
N ARG A 74 -11.63 16.29 -6.60
CA ARG A 74 -10.41 16.24 -7.41
C ARG A 74 -10.45 15.07 -8.39
N GLY A 75 -11.33 15.20 -9.38
CA GLY A 75 -11.46 14.21 -10.45
C GLY A 75 -12.04 12.88 -9.99
N ARG A 76 -12.72 12.85 -8.83
CA ARG A 76 -13.30 11.64 -8.24
C ARG A 76 -12.27 10.52 -8.04
N ALA A 77 -11.06 10.89 -7.62
CA ALA A 77 -10.01 9.93 -7.33
C ALA A 77 -10.29 9.20 -6.01
N ALA A 78 -10.04 7.89 -6.01
CA ALA A 78 -10.09 7.06 -4.80
C ALA A 78 -8.85 6.16 -4.74
N LEU A 79 -8.31 6.00 -3.54
CA LEU A 79 -7.23 5.07 -3.23
C LEU A 79 -7.68 4.19 -2.06
N ALA A 80 -7.61 2.87 -2.27
CA ALA A 80 -7.88 1.90 -1.24
C ALA A 80 -6.70 0.93 -1.11
N SER A 81 -6.39 0.51 0.13
CA SER A 81 -5.37 -0.51 0.39
C SER A 81 -5.89 -1.54 1.40
N LEU A 82 -5.35 -2.76 1.28
CA LEU A 82 -5.65 -3.86 2.18
C LEU A 82 -4.34 -4.57 2.57
N GLY A 83 -4.22 -4.91 3.85
CA GLY A 83 -3.02 -5.47 4.43
C GLY A 83 -1.92 -4.43 4.68
N GLU A 84 -0.76 -4.91 5.13
CA GLU A 84 0.42 -4.11 5.42
C GLU A 84 1.66 -4.91 4.99
N VAL A 85 2.50 -4.33 4.13
CA VAL A 85 3.78 -4.94 3.71
C VAL A 85 4.94 -4.41 4.56
N VAL A 86 4.90 -3.13 4.93
CA VAL A 86 5.88 -2.48 5.78
C VAL A 86 5.17 -1.49 6.68
N ALA A 87 5.63 -1.34 7.92
CA ALA A 87 5.12 -0.32 8.83
C ALA A 87 6.17 0.76 9.11
N LEU A 88 5.81 2.01 8.87
CA LEU A 88 6.62 3.19 9.16
C LEU A 88 5.99 3.96 10.31
N ARG A 89 6.55 3.76 11.51
CA ARG A 89 6.10 4.40 12.75
C ARG A 89 7.18 5.30 13.34
N SER A 90 6.75 6.38 13.99
CA SER A 90 7.64 7.30 14.71
C SER A 90 6.83 8.16 15.71
N SER A 91 7.51 8.79 16.67
CA SER A 91 6.93 9.73 17.63
C SER A 91 7.85 10.93 17.86
N GLY A 92 7.35 11.94 18.57
CA GLY A 92 8.05 13.17 18.86
C GLY A 92 7.98 14.21 17.73
N ALA A 93 8.65 15.34 17.97
CA ALA A 93 8.70 16.48 17.04
C ALA A 93 9.21 16.11 15.63
N GLN A 94 10.09 15.11 15.52
CA GLN A 94 10.72 14.72 14.26
C GLN A 94 10.00 13.61 13.50
N ARG A 95 8.84 13.14 13.97
CA ARG A 95 8.15 11.96 13.41
C ARG A 95 7.88 12.04 11.90
N PHE A 96 7.55 13.24 11.39
CA PHE A 96 7.34 13.46 9.96
C PHE A 96 8.62 13.21 9.14
N ASN A 97 9.75 13.76 9.60
CA ASN A 97 11.04 13.64 8.92
C ASN A 97 11.53 12.19 8.94
N VAL A 98 11.46 11.53 10.09
CA VAL A 98 11.87 10.14 10.26
C VAL A 98 11.07 9.22 9.33
N VAL A 99 9.74 9.36 9.31
CA VAL A 99 8.88 8.54 8.43
C VAL A 99 9.15 8.86 6.96
N ALA A 100 9.29 10.13 6.59
CA ALA A 100 9.55 10.52 5.21
C ALA A 100 10.92 10.04 4.70
N GLU A 101 11.97 10.10 5.52
CA GLU A 101 13.29 9.59 5.18
C GLU A 101 13.28 8.08 4.98
N ARG A 102 12.65 7.33 5.90
CA ARG A 102 12.49 5.88 5.75
C ARG A 102 11.70 5.51 4.50
N TRP A 103 10.62 6.23 4.22
CA TRP A 103 9.84 6.01 3.00
C TRP A 103 10.66 6.28 1.74
N ARG A 104 11.37 7.41 1.68
CA ARG A 104 12.23 7.73 0.52
C ARG A 104 13.31 6.68 0.30
N ALA A 105 13.92 6.16 1.37
CA ALA A 105 14.90 5.08 1.27
C ALA A 105 14.27 3.82 0.68
N LEU A 106 13.13 3.36 1.21
CA LEU A 106 12.43 2.18 0.67
C LEU A 106 12.01 2.35 -0.79
N ALA A 107 11.41 3.50 -1.13
CA ALA A 107 10.97 3.82 -2.48
C ALA A 107 12.15 3.88 -3.47
N ALA A 108 13.31 4.40 -3.06
CA ALA A 108 14.51 4.47 -3.89
C ALA A 108 15.09 3.09 -4.24
N HIS A 109 14.85 2.08 -3.40
CA HIS A 109 15.31 0.72 -3.65
C HIS A 109 14.24 -0.19 -4.26
N ALA A 110 12.97 0.24 -4.27
CA ALA A 110 11.84 -0.54 -4.77
C ALA A 110 12.00 -0.93 -6.25
N LEU A 111 11.61 -2.16 -6.57
CA LEU A 111 11.50 -2.66 -7.93
C LEU A 111 10.04 -2.65 -8.34
N SER A 112 9.69 -1.72 -9.23
CA SER A 112 8.33 -1.52 -9.78
C SER A 112 8.28 -1.87 -11.27
N ASP A 113 7.08 -1.93 -11.86
CA ASP A 113 6.98 -1.98 -13.32
C ASP A 113 7.59 -0.69 -13.91
N PRO A 114 8.25 -0.76 -15.09
CA PRO A 114 8.70 0.46 -15.77
C PRO A 114 7.49 1.36 -15.98
N SER A 115 7.65 2.65 -15.68
CA SER A 115 6.59 3.66 -15.76
C SER A 115 6.16 3.89 -17.21
N THR A 116 5.38 2.97 -17.76
CA THR A 116 4.37 3.30 -18.75
C THR A 116 3.14 3.72 -17.97
N GLU A 117 2.69 4.94 -18.19
CA GLU A 117 1.49 5.58 -17.63
C GLU A 117 0.42 4.59 -17.12
N PRO A 118 -0.21 4.84 -15.96
CA PRO A 118 -0.34 6.15 -15.30
C PRO A 118 0.62 6.39 -14.14
N ASP A 119 0.65 7.64 -13.66
CA ASP A 119 1.23 8.03 -12.37
C ASP A 119 0.74 7.11 -11.25
N GLY A 120 1.65 6.54 -10.47
CA GLY A 120 1.32 5.60 -9.39
C GLY A 120 1.68 4.12 -9.64
N ALA A 121 2.41 3.81 -10.72
CA ALA A 121 2.91 2.45 -11.02
C ALA A 121 4.02 1.95 -10.05
N GLY A 122 4.08 2.45 -8.81
CA GLY A 122 5.09 2.14 -7.80
C GLY A 122 4.47 1.92 -6.42
N PRO A 123 5.28 1.58 -5.41
CA PRO A 123 4.77 1.44 -4.06
C PRO A 123 4.22 2.79 -3.56
N VAL A 124 3.15 2.74 -2.78
CA VAL A 124 2.55 3.89 -2.12
C VAL A 124 2.51 3.61 -0.62
N ALA A 125 2.86 4.61 0.20
CA ALA A 125 2.67 4.56 1.64
C ALA A 125 1.43 5.37 2.02
N VAL A 126 0.53 4.77 2.79
CA VAL A 126 -0.74 5.36 3.23
C VAL A 126 -0.86 5.34 4.75
N GLY A 127 -1.61 6.27 5.33
CA GLY A 127 -1.80 6.32 6.77
C GLY A 127 -1.98 7.74 7.27
N GLY A 128 -1.46 8.03 8.47
CA GLY A 128 -1.67 9.33 9.10
C GLY A 128 -0.69 9.69 10.20
N PHE A 129 -0.82 10.94 10.64
CA PHE A 129 -0.07 11.53 11.74
C PHE A 129 -1.05 12.12 12.74
N ALA A 130 -0.83 11.87 14.02
CA ALA A 130 -1.55 12.57 15.07
C ALA A 130 -1.10 14.04 15.14
N PHE A 131 -2.00 14.90 15.59
CA PHE A 131 -1.67 16.31 15.87
C PHE A 131 -0.61 16.43 16.96
N ALA A 132 -0.78 15.70 18.07
CA ALA A 132 0.18 15.66 19.16
C ALA A 132 1.40 14.81 18.82
N GLU A 133 2.57 15.25 19.25
CA GLU A 133 3.85 14.59 18.95
C GLU A 133 3.95 13.16 19.47
N GLU A 134 3.32 12.90 20.61
CA GLU A 134 3.27 11.58 21.26
C GLU A 134 1.90 10.90 21.07
N GLY A 135 1.09 11.38 20.12
CA GLY A 135 -0.24 10.85 19.88
C GLY A 135 -1.26 11.25 20.95
N GLY A 136 -2.47 10.71 20.84
CA GLY A 136 -3.55 10.97 21.79
C GLY A 136 -3.38 10.14 23.06
N ARG A 137 -3.32 10.79 24.23
CA ARG A 137 -3.18 10.09 25.53
C ARG A 137 -4.51 9.60 26.12
N ALA A 138 -5.64 10.07 25.60
CA ALA A 138 -6.95 9.67 26.10
C ALA A 138 -7.33 8.26 25.60
N PRO A 139 -8.10 7.47 26.37
CA PRO A 139 -8.42 6.09 26.00
C PRO A 139 -9.08 5.92 24.61
N HIS A 140 -9.86 6.90 24.15
CA HIS A 140 -10.50 6.86 22.83
C HIS A 140 -9.52 7.05 21.66
N TRP A 141 -8.28 7.45 21.93
CA TRP A 141 -7.20 7.51 20.94
C TRP A 141 -6.28 6.28 20.98
N GLN A 142 -6.58 5.28 21.81
CA GLN A 142 -5.81 4.03 21.81
C GLN A 142 -5.87 3.38 20.43
N GLY A 143 -4.71 2.96 19.93
CA GLY A 143 -4.55 2.41 18.58
C GLY A 143 -4.28 3.45 17.49
N PHE A 144 -4.31 4.75 17.81
CA PHE A 144 -3.88 5.81 16.89
C PHE A 144 -2.46 6.26 17.22
N GLU A 145 -1.52 5.77 16.42
CA GLU A 145 -0.10 6.08 16.55
C GLU A 145 0.22 7.57 16.25
N PRO A 146 1.29 8.13 16.83
CA PRO A 146 1.69 9.51 16.56
C PRO A 146 2.07 9.75 15.10
N ALA A 147 2.69 8.75 14.48
CA ALA A 147 2.89 8.64 13.03
C ALA A 147 2.81 7.16 12.66
N SER A 148 1.98 6.84 11.67
CA SER A 148 1.89 5.48 11.11
C SER A 148 1.54 5.56 9.64
N LEU A 149 2.48 5.13 8.80
CA LEU A 149 2.25 4.82 7.39
C LEU A 149 2.51 3.34 7.14
N SER A 150 1.80 2.77 6.18
CA SER A 150 1.93 1.39 5.69
C SER A 150 2.00 1.33 4.18
#